data_AF-A0A6L2ZY83-F1
#
_entry.id   AF-A0A6L2ZY83-F1
#
_cell.length_a   1.000
_cell.length_b   1.000
_cell.length_c   1.000
_cell.angle_alpha   90.00
_cell.angle_beta   90.00
_cell.angle_gamma   90.00
#
_symmetry.space_group_name_H-M   'P 1'
#
loop_
_entity.id
_entity.type
_entity.pdbx_description
1 polymer ?
#
loop_
_entity_poly.entity_id
_entity_poly.type
_entity_poly.pdbx_seq_one_letter_code
_entity_poly.pdbx_strand_id
1 'polypeptide(L)'
;MSNQKNLYSPFEGKIIPLQDVKDPIFSEKTMGDGYAVEPRGETIYAPVSGTVRMVQGHAAGFSTAEDLQVLLHIGIDTVSLDKAVFEFNIKEEETVKAGQVIGRVNWKAVEDAGL
;
A
#
# COMPACT_ATOMS: atom_id res chain seq x y z
N MET A 1 0.85 21.95 18.78
CA MET A 1 1.09 20.49 18.90
C MET A 1 0.16 19.83 17.91
N SER A 2 0.59 19.66 16.66
CA SER A 2 -0.28 19.15 15.60
C SER A 2 -0.08 17.65 15.51
N ASN A 3 -0.87 16.90 16.28
CA ASN A 3 -0.91 15.44 16.34
C ASN A 3 -1.56 14.85 15.07
N GLN A 4 -1.18 15.35 13.90
CA GLN A 4 -1.77 14.94 12.64
C GLN A 4 -1.04 13.70 12.12
N LYS A 5 -1.57 12.53 12.51
CA LYS A 5 -1.33 11.25 11.83
C LYS A 5 -1.93 11.31 10.43
N ASN A 6 -1.34 12.10 9.55
CA ASN A 6 -1.78 12.23 8.17
C ASN A 6 -1.31 11.00 7.41
N LEU A 7 -2.25 10.10 7.10
CA LEU A 7 -2.06 9.08 6.08
C LEU A 7 -2.28 9.71 4.71
N TYR A 8 -1.31 9.54 3.82
CA TYR A 8 -1.39 9.98 2.44
C TYR A 8 -1.85 8.84 1.55
N SER A 9 -2.56 9.17 0.47
CA SER A 9 -2.98 8.16 -0.49
C SER A 9 -1.76 7.49 -1.12
N PRO A 10 -1.63 6.16 -1.03
CA PRO A 10 -0.51 5.43 -1.64
C PRO A 10 -0.61 5.35 -3.17
N PHE A 11 -1.77 5.69 -3.73
CA PHE A 11 -2.00 5.73 -5.16
C PHE A 11 -2.79 6.99 -5.53
N GLU A 12 -2.57 7.48 -6.75
CA GLU A 12 -3.52 8.38 -7.38
C GLU A 12 -4.78 7.59 -7.72
N GLY A 13 -5.94 8.03 -7.22
CA GLY A 13 -7.14 7.21 -7.32
C GLY A 13 -8.29 7.74 -6.49
N LYS A 14 -9.33 6.91 -6.37
CA LYS A 14 -10.49 7.21 -5.54
C LYS A 14 -10.39 6.44 -4.23
N ILE A 15 -10.49 7.15 -3.12
CA ILE A 15 -10.56 6.52 -1.80
C ILE A 15 -11.94 5.89 -1.64
N ILE A 16 -11.97 4.62 -1.24
CA ILE A 16 -13.18 3.87 -0.90
C ILE A 16 -13.07 3.36 0.54
N PRO A 17 -14.19 3.24 1.25
CA PRO A 17 -14.16 2.69 2.60
C PRO A 17 -13.82 1.19 2.56
N LEU A 18 -13.16 0.67 3.60
CA LEU A 18 -12.75 -0.73 3.67
C LEU A 18 -13.91 -1.71 3.48
N GLN A 19 -15.12 -1.33 3.91
CA GLN A 19 -16.34 -2.14 3.74
C GLN A 19 -16.71 -2.43 2.27
N ASP A 20 -16.26 -1.60 1.32
CA ASP A 20 -16.50 -1.79 -0.11
C ASP A 20 -15.41 -2.67 -0.78
N VAL A 21 -14.39 -3.07 -0.02
CA VAL A 21 -13.35 -4.00 -0.51
C VAL A 21 -13.93 -5.41 -0.57
N LYS A 22 -13.74 -6.08 -1.71
CA LYS A 22 -14.21 -7.45 -1.97
C LYS A 22 -13.35 -8.53 -1.27
N ASP A 23 -12.90 -8.24 -0.06
CA ASP A 23 -12.11 -9.16 0.77
C ASP A 23 -12.56 -9.05 2.23
N PRO A 24 -12.99 -10.16 2.87
CA PRO A 24 -13.49 -10.15 4.24
C PRO A 24 -12.42 -9.74 5.27
N ILE A 25 -11.14 -10.05 5.05
CA ILE A 25 -10.05 -9.71 5.99
C ILE A 25 -9.93 -8.19 6.15
N PHE A 26 -10.13 -7.45 5.05
CA PHE A 26 -10.08 -5.99 5.03
C PHE A 26 -11.43 -5.35 5.37
N SER A 27 -12.53 -5.86 4.81
CA SER A 27 -13.87 -5.28 5.03
C SER A 27 -14.39 -5.48 6.45
N GLU A 28 -13.98 -6.55 7.14
CA GLU A 28 -14.29 -6.77 8.57
C GLU A 28 -13.34 -6.01 9.51
N LYS A 29 -12.34 -5.29 8.98
CA LYS A 29 -11.34 -4.52 9.75
C LYS A 29 -10.53 -5.37 10.74
N THR A 30 -10.41 -6.68 10.49
CA THR A 30 -9.69 -7.61 11.37
C THR A 30 -8.21 -7.25 11.51
N MET A 31 -7.61 -6.67 10.48
CA MET A 31 -6.21 -6.19 10.48
C MET A 31 -6.04 -4.76 11.04
N GLY A 32 -7.13 -4.06 11.35
CA GLY A 32 -7.14 -2.68 11.84
C GLY A 32 -8.01 -1.73 11.01
N ASP A 33 -8.08 -0.48 11.48
CA ASP A 33 -8.76 0.60 10.76
C ASP A 33 -7.89 1.17 9.62
N GLY A 34 -8.55 1.63 8.56
CA GLY A 34 -7.88 2.21 7.41
C GLY A 34 -8.86 2.60 6.29
N TYR A 35 -8.33 2.69 5.09
CA TYR A 35 -9.09 2.93 3.86
C TYR A 35 -8.49 2.12 2.72
N ALA A 36 -9.29 1.89 1.68
CA ALA A 36 -8.80 1.37 0.42
C ALA A 36 -8.80 2.47 -0.64
N VAL A 37 -8.01 2.26 -1.69
CA VAL A 37 -7.93 3.19 -2.82
C VAL A 37 -8.12 2.39 -4.09
N GLU A 38 -9.03 2.82 -4.95
CA GLU A 38 -9.13 2.38 -6.34
C GLU A 38 -8.10 3.15 -7.17
N PRO A 39 -6.97 2.53 -7.52
CA PRO A 39 -5.88 3.21 -8.21
C PRO A 39 -6.27 3.54 -9.65
N ARG A 40 -5.86 4.72 -10.10
CA ARG A 40 -5.97 5.19 -11.50
C ARG A 40 -4.61 5.32 -12.18
N GLY A 41 -3.53 5.24 -11.41
CA GLY A 41 -2.17 5.34 -11.89
C GLY A 41 -1.33 4.14 -11.48
N GLU A 42 -0.15 4.04 -12.07
CA GLU A 42 0.80 2.95 -11.86
C GLU A 42 1.78 3.24 -10.73
N THR A 43 1.84 4.47 -10.21
CA THR A 43 2.85 4.88 -9.23
C THR A 43 2.39 4.62 -7.81
N ILE A 44 3.26 3.97 -7.02
CA ILE A 44 3.07 3.73 -5.59
C ILE A 44 3.80 4.81 -4.81
N TYR A 45 3.09 5.47 -3.91
CA TYR A 45 3.59 6.49 -3.00
C TYR A 45 3.60 5.99 -1.56
N ALA A 46 4.58 6.44 -0.77
CA ALA A 46 4.62 6.16 0.65
C ALA A 46 3.43 6.84 1.36
N PRO A 47 2.58 6.08 2.07
CA PRO A 47 1.43 6.65 2.78
C PRO A 47 1.85 7.41 4.03
N VAL A 48 3.06 7.17 4.55
CA VAL A 48 3.59 7.80 5.75
C VAL A 48 5.09 8.06 5.64
N SER A 49 5.59 9.00 6.45
CA SER A 49 7.02 9.17 6.69
C SER A 49 7.46 8.22 7.80
N GLY A 50 8.45 7.38 7.54
CA GLY A 50 8.89 6.38 8.50
C GLY A 50 9.93 5.43 7.93
N THR A 51 10.20 4.37 8.69
CA THR A 51 11.11 3.30 8.29
C THR A 51 10.32 2.14 7.72
N VAL A 52 10.74 1.66 6.56
CA VAL A 52 10.22 0.45 5.92
C VAL A 52 10.62 -0.74 6.79
N ARG A 53 9.64 -1.50 7.29
CA ARG A 53 9.86 -2.69 8.12
C ARG A 53 9.80 -3.98 7.34
N MET A 54 9.03 -4.01 6.25
CA MET A 54 8.93 -5.16 5.37
C MET A 54 8.58 -4.71 3.95
N VAL A 55 9.09 -5.42 2.96
CA VAL A 55 8.68 -5.29 1.56
C VAL A 55 8.57 -6.69 0.99
N GLN A 56 7.36 -7.10 0.58
CA GLN A 56 7.10 -8.43 0.02
C GLN A 56 6.13 -8.34 -1.15
N GLY A 57 6.65 -8.38 -2.37
CA GLY A 57 5.85 -8.54 -3.59
C GLY A 57 4.80 -7.44 -3.74
N HIS A 58 3.59 -7.67 -3.24
CA HIS A 58 2.42 -6.79 -3.29
C HIS A 58 2.16 -6.00 -2.00
N ALA A 59 2.96 -6.18 -0.94
CA ALA A 59 2.77 -5.52 0.35
C ALA A 59 4.04 -4.84 0.88
N ALA A 60 3.86 -3.73 1.58
CA ALA A 60 4.92 -3.00 2.25
C ALA A 60 4.46 -2.52 3.64
N GLY A 61 5.27 -2.76 4.66
CA GLY A 61 5.01 -2.31 6.03
C GLY A 61 5.91 -1.15 6.41
N PHE A 62 5.35 -0.16 7.09
CA PHE A 62 6.04 1.04 7.53
C PHE A 62 5.85 1.23 9.04
N SER A 63 6.88 1.74 9.70
CA SER A 63 6.85 2.14 11.09
C SER A 63 7.18 3.62 11.17
N THR A 64 6.28 4.42 11.71
CA THR A 64 6.56 5.84 11.96
C THR A 64 7.35 6.01 13.26
N ALA A 65 7.93 7.19 13.49
CA ALA A 65 8.60 7.53 14.74
C ALA A 65 7.65 7.59 15.96
N GLU A 66 6.34 7.60 15.72
CA GLU A 66 5.30 7.61 16.75
C GLU A 66 4.75 6.20 17.05
N ASP A 67 5.52 5.15 16.71
CA ASP A 67 5.17 3.73 16.89
C ASP A 67 3.92 3.29 16.10
N LEU A 68 3.46 4.08 15.13
CA LEU A 68 2.37 3.70 14.23
C LEU A 68 2.89 2.72 13.18
N GLN A 69 2.29 1.53 13.14
CA GLN A 69 2.52 0.55 12.09
C GLN A 69 1.48 0.72 10.99
N VAL A 70 1.94 0.86 9.76
CA VAL A 70 1.10 1.03 8.57
C VAL A 70 1.40 -0.10 7.60
N LEU A 71 0.37 -0.84 7.23
CA LEU A 71 0.44 -1.89 6.23
C LEU A 71 -0.16 -1.38 4.92
N LEU A 72 0.65 -1.33 3.88
CA LEU A 72 0.18 -1.13 2.52
C LEU A 72 0.06 -2.50 1.85
N HIS A 73 -1.13 -2.84 1.38
CA HIS A 73 -1.41 -4.05 0.62
C HIS A 73 -2.01 -3.68 -0.72
N ILE A 74 -1.50 -4.26 -1.82
CA ILE A 74 -1.88 -3.87 -3.18
C ILE A 74 -2.57 -5.04 -3.90
N GLY A 75 -3.85 -4.86 -4.22
CA GLY A 75 -4.68 -5.87 -4.86
C GLY A 75 -5.21 -6.92 -3.87
N ILE A 76 -6.02 -7.84 -4.38
CA ILE A 76 -6.58 -9.02 -3.69
C ILE A 76 -6.07 -10.24 -4.48
N ASP A 77 -5.58 -11.28 -3.79
CA ASP A 77 -5.00 -12.50 -4.42
C ASP A 77 -3.77 -12.28 -5.33
N THR A 78 -3.13 -11.13 -5.26
CA THR A 78 -1.94 -10.80 -6.06
C THR A 78 -0.66 -11.48 -5.55
N VAL A 79 -0.75 -12.32 -4.50
CA VAL A 79 0.38 -13.10 -3.96
C VAL A 79 0.90 -14.13 -4.95
N SER A 80 0.05 -14.61 -5.86
CA SER A 80 0.40 -15.56 -6.91
C SER A 80 0.95 -14.89 -8.18
N LEU A 81 0.91 -13.55 -8.26
CA LEU A 81 1.48 -12.82 -9.37
C LEU A 81 2.99 -12.71 -9.23
N ASP A 82 3.68 -12.90 -10.36
CA ASP A 82 5.13 -12.79 -10.43
C ASP A 82 5.63 -11.42 -9.96
N LYS A 83 6.87 -11.37 -9.46
CA LYS A 83 7.53 -10.14 -8.98
C LYS A 83 7.63 -9.03 -10.03
N ALA A 84 7.33 -9.34 -11.30
CA ALA A 84 7.31 -8.38 -12.41
C ALA A 84 6.08 -7.45 -12.40
N VAL A 85 5.06 -7.71 -11.57
CA VAL A 85 3.85 -6.87 -11.50
C VAL A 85 4.02 -5.69 -10.55
N PHE A 86 4.71 -5.92 -9.42
CA PHE A 86 4.91 -4.94 -8.36
C PHE A 86 6.40 -4.67 -8.21
N GLU A 87 6.85 -3.50 -8.65
CA GLU A 87 8.24 -3.08 -8.53
C GLU A 87 8.35 -2.06 -7.39
N PHE A 88 8.80 -2.49 -6.22
CA PHE A 88 9.17 -1.58 -5.14
C PHE A 88 10.61 -1.08 -5.32
N ASN A 89 10.79 0.24 -5.27
CA ASN A 89 12.08 0.93 -5.33
C ASN A 89 12.66 1.19 -3.93
N ILE A 90 12.14 0.52 -2.91
CA ILE A 90 12.51 0.67 -1.50
C ILE A 90 12.99 -0.67 -0.93
N LYS A 91 13.75 -0.61 0.16
CA LYS A 91 14.28 -1.79 0.86
C LYS A 91 13.85 -1.78 2.32
N GLU A 92 13.90 -2.95 2.94
CA GLU A 92 13.77 -3.08 4.39
C GLU A 92 14.80 -2.20 5.10
N GLU A 93 14.40 -1.62 6.23
CA GLU A 93 15.16 -0.65 7.02
C GLU A 93 15.42 0.71 6.35
N GLU A 94 14.94 0.92 5.12
CA GLU A 94 15.04 2.22 4.43
C GLU A 94 14.07 3.24 5.04
N THR A 95 14.47 4.52 5.06
CA THR A 95 13.60 5.61 5.51
C THR A 95 12.95 6.28 4.30
N VAL A 96 11.62 6.36 4.32
CA VAL A 96 10.82 7.01 3.29
C VAL A 96 10.09 8.22 3.86
N LYS A 97 9.75 9.18 3.00
CA LYS A 97 8.89 10.31 3.33
C LYS A 97 7.49 10.10 2.76
N ALA A 98 6.46 10.54 3.46
CA ALA A 98 5.10 10.55 2.94
C ALA A 98 5.04 11.25 1.58
N GLY A 99 4.37 10.63 0.61
CA GLY A 99 4.29 11.11 -0.77
C GLY A 99 5.54 10.85 -1.62
N GLN A 100 6.58 10.19 -1.08
CA GLN A 100 7.72 9.73 -1.87
C GLN A 100 7.29 8.57 -2.77
N VAL A 101 7.79 8.53 -4.01
CA VAL A 101 7.61 7.37 -4.89
C VAL A 101 8.38 6.19 -4.32
N ILE A 102 7.69 5.11 -4.00
CA ILE A 102 8.25 3.89 -3.42
C ILE A 102 8.17 2.69 -4.36
N GLY A 103 7.46 2.80 -5.48
CA GLY A 103 7.37 1.72 -6.44
C GLY A 103 6.40 1.99 -7.57
N ARG A 104 6.17 0.98 -8.40
CA ARG A 104 5.21 0.97 -9.50
C ARG A 104 4.47 -0.35 -9.60
N VAL A 105 3.26 -0.28 -10.12
CA VAL A 105 2.41 -1.40 -10.49
C VAL A 105 2.21 -1.41 -11.99
N ASN A 106 2.32 -2.58 -12.59
CA ASN A 106 1.90 -2.82 -13.97
C ASN A 106 0.49 -3.41 -13.99
N TRP A 107 -0.54 -2.57 -14.09
CA TRP A 107 -1.94 -3.01 -14.12
C TRP A 107 -2.23 -3.93 -15.31
N LYS A 108 -1.56 -3.68 -16.44
CA LYS A 108 -1.71 -4.53 -17.62
C LYS A 108 -1.26 -5.97 -17.35
N ALA A 109 -0.21 -6.16 -16.56
CA ALA A 109 0.25 -7.49 -16.17
C ALA A 109 -0.70 -8.17 -15.16
N VAL A 110 -1.40 -7.39 -14.33
CA VAL A 110 -2.49 -7.91 -13.46
C VAL A 110 -3.65 -8.41 -14.33
N GLU A 111 -4.10 -7.58 -15.28
CA GLU A 111 -5.20 -7.93 -16.20
C GLU A 111 -4.84 -9.13 -17.09
N ASP A 112 -3.60 -9.21 -17.61
CA ASP A 112 -3.13 -10.32 -18.45
C ASP A 112 -3.05 -11.64 -17.67
N ALA A 113 -2.78 -11.56 -16.37
CA ALA A 113 -2.83 -12.70 -15.47
C ALA A 113 -4.25 -13.12 -15.05
N GLY A 114 -5.27 -12.37 -15.49
CA GLY A 114 -6.69 -12.71 -15.26
C GLY A 114 -7.22 -12.31 -13.88
N LEU A 115 -6.59 -11.34 -13.22
CA LEU A 115 -7.04 -10.75 -11.95
C LEU A 115 -7.64 -9.35 -12.13
#